data_AF-A0A355DIA7-F1
#
_entry.id   AF-A0A355DIA7-F1
#
_cell.length_a   1.000
_cell.length_b   1.000
_cell.length_c   1.000
_cell.angle_alpha   90.00
_cell.angle_beta   90.00
_cell.angle_gamma   90.00
#
_symmetry.space_group_name_H-M   'P 1'
#
loop_
_entity.id
_entity.type
_entity.pdbx_description
1 polymer ?
#
loop_
_entity_poly.entity_id
_entity_poly.type
_entity_poly.pdbx_seq_one_letter_code
_entity_poly.pdbx_strand_id
1 'polypeptide(L)'
;MTLRLPTHQNRKFITTEPIGKGGEASEQKVWDTVQDVFYDRNCIGYWRYPIFSKVGKSRKEPDILIADVELGLIVIEVKSIKIDQIIAINGHRWEFRNFYTNYGRPYQQAENQLFALLGYCDREPTLRYKVTGRAIVALPLIAEAQWQEKGFHQLPCCPPILFQDRLLQRSRGAE
;
A
#
# COMPACT_ATOMS: atom_id res chain seq x y z
N MET A 1 33.03 13.87 2.37
CA MET A 1 31.64 14.28 2.65
C MET A 1 31.07 14.87 1.37
N THR A 2 30.47 14.04 0.53
CA THR A 2 30.03 14.46 -0.81
C THR A 2 28.57 14.88 -0.72
N LEU A 3 28.35 16.20 -0.78
CA LEU A 3 27.01 16.79 -0.93
C LEU A 3 26.41 16.30 -2.24
N ARG A 4 25.43 15.40 -2.16
CA ARG A 4 24.60 15.03 -3.32
C ARG A 4 23.70 16.21 -3.65
N LEU A 5 23.95 16.86 -4.77
CA LEU A 5 23.01 17.82 -5.36
C LEU A 5 21.72 17.09 -5.77
N PRO A 6 20.55 17.73 -5.69
CA PRO A 6 19.28 17.11 -6.04
C PRO A 6 19.22 16.92 -7.55
N THR A 7 19.53 15.70 -8.00
CA THR A 7 19.28 15.25 -9.35
C THR A 7 17.76 15.17 -9.58
N HIS A 8 17.33 15.18 -10.84
CA HIS A 8 15.94 14.97 -11.28
C HIS A 8 15.24 13.71 -10.70
N GLN A 9 15.96 12.88 -9.92
CA GLN A 9 15.54 11.65 -9.27
C GLN A 9 14.44 11.84 -8.20
N ASN A 10 14.30 13.04 -7.61
CA ASN A 10 13.28 13.27 -6.58
C ASN A 10 11.85 13.46 -7.13
N ARG A 11 11.64 13.37 -8.45
CA ARG A 11 10.32 13.52 -9.08
C ARG A 11 9.54 12.20 -9.21
N LYS A 12 10.20 11.05 -8.99
CA LYS A 12 9.55 9.73 -9.10
C LYS A 12 8.58 9.46 -7.93
N PHE A 13 8.86 10.01 -6.75
CA PHE A 13 8.11 9.74 -5.54
C PHE A 13 7.43 11.00 -5.05
N ILE A 14 6.11 11.05 -5.19
CA ILE A 14 5.30 12.23 -4.93
C ILE A 14 4.62 12.04 -3.59
N THR A 15 5.09 12.81 -2.60
CA THR A 15 4.46 12.87 -1.27
C THR A 15 3.40 13.97 -1.30
N THR A 16 2.13 13.62 -1.12
CA THR A 16 1.08 14.62 -0.92
C THR A 16 1.04 15.02 0.56
N GLU A 17 0.62 16.25 0.86
CA GLU A 17 0.76 16.83 2.21
C GLU A 17 0.20 15.91 3.32
N PRO A 18 0.99 15.60 4.36
CA PRO A 18 0.51 14.87 5.52
C PRO A 18 -0.56 15.68 6.26
N ILE A 19 -1.65 15.01 6.67
CA ILE A 19 -2.77 15.64 7.38
C ILE A 19 -2.65 15.43 8.91
N GLY A 20 -1.55 14.89 9.43
CA GLY A 20 -1.30 14.73 10.86
C GLY A 20 -2.22 13.72 11.56
N LYS A 21 -2.65 12.66 10.85
CA LYS A 21 -3.60 11.66 11.38
C LYS A 21 -2.88 10.47 12.04
N GLY A 22 -3.55 9.81 12.99
CA GLY A 22 -3.01 8.71 13.82
C GLY A 22 -2.55 7.42 13.11
N GLY A 23 -2.40 7.40 11.79
CA GLY A 23 -1.83 6.29 11.02
C GLY A 23 -0.56 6.66 10.24
N GLU A 24 -0.20 7.95 10.21
CA GLU A 24 0.78 8.51 9.29
C GLU A 24 2.20 7.96 9.50
N ALA A 25 2.62 7.69 10.74
CA ALA A 25 3.94 7.13 11.01
C ALA A 25 4.13 5.73 10.41
N SER A 26 3.08 4.91 10.38
CA SER A 26 3.16 3.59 9.73
C SER A 26 3.10 3.71 8.22
N GLU A 27 2.30 4.64 7.69
CA GLU A 27 2.30 4.95 6.25
C GLU A 27 3.67 5.43 5.78
N GLN A 28 4.29 6.36 6.52
CA GLN A 28 5.66 6.85 6.28
C GLN A 28 6.65 5.69 6.24
N LYS A 29 6.58 4.76 7.19
CA LYS A 29 7.48 3.59 7.21
C LYS A 29 7.36 2.73 5.94
N VAL A 30 6.13 2.50 5.47
CA VAL A 30 5.91 1.76 4.22
C VAL A 30 6.39 2.59 3.03
N TRP A 31 6.14 3.89 3.05
CA TRP A 31 6.54 4.82 2.01
C TRP A 31 8.07 4.89 1.86
N ASP A 32 8.81 5.07 2.94
CA ASP A 32 10.28 5.05 2.95
C ASP A 32 10.81 3.74 2.36
N THR A 33 10.23 2.61 2.77
CA THR A 33 10.61 1.29 2.24
C THR A 33 10.32 1.19 0.73
N VAL A 34 9.20 1.72 0.27
CA VAL A 34 8.85 1.76 -1.16
C VAL A 34 9.85 2.62 -1.93
N GLN A 35 10.22 3.80 -1.41
CA GLN A 35 11.21 4.67 -2.04
C GLN A 35 12.56 3.96 -2.19
N ASP A 36 13.00 3.25 -1.14
CA ASP A 36 14.26 2.50 -1.14
C ASP A 36 14.23 1.33 -2.13
N VAL A 37 13.19 0.49 -2.10
CA VAL A 37 13.08 -0.73 -2.94
C VAL A 37 12.89 -0.39 -4.42
N PHE A 38 12.17 0.69 -4.73
CA PHE A 38 11.85 1.08 -6.10
C PHE A 38 12.80 2.15 -6.66
N TYR A 39 13.84 2.54 -5.91
CA TYR A 39 14.75 3.64 -6.27
C TYR A 39 15.30 3.54 -7.72
N ASP A 40 15.85 2.38 -8.06
CA ASP A 40 16.46 2.11 -9.38
C ASP A 40 15.45 1.65 -10.45
N ARG A 41 14.18 1.45 -10.07
CA ARG A 41 13.14 1.00 -11.00
C ARG A 41 12.60 2.15 -11.85
N ASN A 42 12.09 1.81 -13.03
CA ASN A 42 11.36 2.77 -13.86
C ASN A 42 9.89 2.83 -13.41
N CYS A 43 9.65 3.65 -12.40
CA CYS A 43 8.34 3.78 -11.78
C CYS A 43 8.05 5.22 -11.33
N ILE A 44 6.78 5.45 -11.00
CA ILE A 44 6.31 6.61 -10.26
C ILE A 44 5.52 6.11 -9.05
N GLY A 45 5.86 6.62 -7.86
CA GLY A 45 5.15 6.36 -6.62
C GLY A 45 4.38 7.59 -6.14
N TYR A 46 3.25 7.37 -5.48
CA TYR A 46 2.47 8.37 -4.79
C TYR A 46 2.11 7.91 -3.39
N TRP A 47 2.30 8.79 -2.41
CA TRP A 47 1.64 8.69 -1.12
C TRP A 47 0.34 9.48 -1.20
N ARG A 48 -0.81 8.76 -1.19
CA ARG A 48 -2.19 9.30 -1.31
C ARG A 48 -2.55 9.91 -2.67
N TYR A 49 -2.51 9.10 -3.72
CA TYR A 49 -2.96 9.52 -5.05
C TYR A 49 -4.48 9.75 -5.10
N PRO A 50 -4.97 10.94 -5.52
CA PRO A 50 -6.40 11.20 -5.56
C PRO A 50 -7.07 10.48 -6.74
N ILE A 51 -8.00 9.58 -6.44
CA ILE A 51 -8.87 8.91 -7.40
C ILE A 51 -10.23 9.61 -7.39
N PHE A 52 -10.63 10.11 -8.56
CA PHE A 52 -11.91 10.79 -8.78
C PHE A 52 -12.88 9.87 -9.52
N SER A 53 -13.87 9.33 -8.81
CA SER A 53 -14.96 8.62 -9.45
C SER A 53 -15.93 9.62 -10.10
N LYS A 54 -16.33 9.35 -11.35
CA LYS A 54 -17.44 10.07 -12.01
C LYS A 54 -18.80 9.68 -11.44
N VAL A 55 -18.90 8.53 -10.75
CA VAL A 55 -20.13 8.01 -10.14
C VAL A 55 -20.01 8.07 -8.62
N GLY A 56 -20.87 8.87 -7.99
CA GLY A 56 -20.85 9.13 -6.55
C GLY A 56 -19.66 9.99 -6.16
N LYS A 57 -19.91 11.28 -5.85
CA LYS A 57 -18.93 12.32 -5.48
C LYS A 57 -18.08 11.94 -4.26
N SER A 58 -17.16 11.00 -4.40
CA SER A 58 -16.24 10.57 -3.34
C SER A 58 -14.83 10.52 -3.89
N ARG A 59 -13.95 11.32 -3.28
CA ARG A 59 -12.51 11.25 -3.47
C ARG A 59 -12.02 10.02 -2.70
N LYS A 60 -11.35 9.10 -3.39
CA LYS A 60 -10.66 7.96 -2.76
C LYS A 60 -9.17 8.17 -2.90
N GLU A 61 -8.42 7.77 -1.88
CA GLU A 61 -6.97 7.87 -1.88
C GLU A 61 -6.44 6.51 -1.41
N PRO A 62 -5.72 5.74 -2.25
CA PRO A 62 -4.92 4.64 -1.76
C PRO A 62 -3.79 5.21 -0.90
N ASP A 63 -3.43 4.53 0.18
CA ASP A 63 -2.34 5.01 1.03
C ASP A 63 -1.06 5.10 0.19
N ILE A 64 -0.69 4.05 -0.53
CA ILE A 64 0.42 4.09 -1.49
C ILE A 64 -0.02 3.53 -2.85
N LEU A 65 0.35 4.24 -3.91
CA LEU A 65 0.25 3.80 -5.30
C LEU A 65 1.64 3.78 -5.93
N ILE A 66 1.98 2.71 -6.63
CA ILE A 66 3.17 2.62 -7.48
C ILE A 66 2.71 2.25 -8.89
N ALA A 67 3.18 2.98 -9.89
CA ALA A 67 3.06 2.64 -11.30
C ALA A 67 4.46 2.30 -11.84
N ASP A 68 4.70 1.03 -12.10
CA ASP A 68 5.98 0.50 -12.57
C ASP A 68 5.80 -0.10 -13.97
N VAL A 69 6.79 0.11 -14.85
CA VAL A 69 6.70 -0.34 -16.25
C VAL A 69 6.61 -1.86 -16.39
N GLU A 70 7.23 -2.62 -15.48
CA GLU A 70 7.27 -4.08 -15.55
C GLU A 70 6.24 -4.73 -14.61
N LEU A 71 6.04 -4.15 -13.42
CA LEU A 71 5.15 -4.72 -12.40
C LEU A 71 3.70 -4.23 -12.52
N GLY A 72 3.46 -3.19 -13.32
CA GLY A 72 2.16 -2.55 -13.48
C GLY A 72 1.79 -1.68 -12.28
N LEU A 73 0.49 -1.61 -11.95
CA LEU A 73 -0.02 -0.86 -10.81
C LEU A 73 0.05 -1.68 -9.52
N ILE A 74 0.56 -1.08 -8.46
CA ILE A 74 0.59 -1.65 -7.11
C ILE A 74 -0.12 -0.68 -6.19
N VAL A 75 -1.22 -1.14 -5.57
CA VAL A 75 -1.94 -0.39 -4.54
C VAL A 75 -1.65 -1.05 -3.20
N ILE A 76 -1.16 -0.27 -2.24
CA ILE A 76 -0.90 -0.74 -0.87
C ILE A 76 -1.80 0.05 0.08
N GLU A 77 -2.66 -0.66 0.80
CA GLU A 77 -3.42 -0.13 1.92
C GLU A 77 -2.68 -0.44 3.23
N VAL A 78 -2.41 0.58 4.02
CA VAL A 78 -1.67 0.47 5.27
C VAL A 78 -2.63 0.40 6.44
N LYS A 79 -2.38 -0.52 7.39
CA LYS A 79 -3.08 -0.55 8.67
C LYS A 79 -2.12 -0.49 9.85
N SER A 80 -2.21 0.61 10.58
CA SER A 80 -1.52 0.88 11.85
C SER A 80 -2.20 0.15 13.02
N ILE A 81 -2.26 -1.17 12.95
CA ILE A 81 -2.88 -2.04 13.97
C ILE A 81 -1.88 -3.05 14.50
N LYS A 82 -1.98 -3.38 15.79
CA LYS A 82 -1.29 -4.49 16.43
C LYS A 82 -2.12 -5.78 16.31
N ILE A 83 -1.45 -6.93 16.43
CA ILE A 83 -2.10 -8.24 16.22
C ILE A 83 -3.24 -8.51 17.22
N ASP A 84 -3.11 -8.05 18.46
CA ASP A 84 -4.09 -8.19 19.54
C ASP A 84 -5.33 -7.31 19.36
N GLN A 85 -5.26 -6.30 18.48
CA GLN A 85 -6.38 -5.47 18.10
C GLN A 85 -7.28 -6.14 17.06
N ILE A 86 -6.81 -7.18 16.35
CA ILE A 86 -7.61 -7.94 15.38
C ILE A 86 -8.31 -9.08 16.12
N ILE A 87 -9.64 -8.98 16.23
CA ILE A 87 -10.46 -9.95 16.96
C ILE A 87 -10.79 -11.15 16.06
N ALA A 88 -11.21 -10.87 14.83
CA ALA A 88 -11.66 -11.86 13.88
C ALA A 88 -11.52 -11.36 12.43
N ILE A 89 -11.41 -12.30 11.49
CA ILE A 89 -11.41 -12.03 10.06
C ILE A 89 -12.45 -12.94 9.41
N ASN A 90 -13.50 -12.31 8.87
CA ASN A 90 -14.64 -12.96 8.25
C ASN A 90 -14.74 -12.51 6.79
N GLY A 91 -14.14 -13.28 5.88
CA GLY A 91 -13.97 -12.85 4.49
C GLY A 91 -13.10 -11.58 4.42
N HIS A 92 -13.56 -10.57 3.67
CA HIS A 92 -12.86 -9.29 3.61
C HIS A 92 -13.05 -8.40 4.85
N ARG A 93 -13.92 -8.78 5.80
CA ARG A 93 -14.20 -7.96 6.99
C ARG A 93 -13.27 -8.34 8.13
N TRP A 94 -12.49 -7.38 8.59
CA TRP A 94 -11.64 -7.51 9.77
C TRP A 94 -12.33 -6.79 10.93
N GLU A 95 -12.45 -7.46 12.07
CA GLU A 95 -13.06 -6.94 13.29
C GLU A 95 -11.97 -6.46 14.24
N PHE A 96 -12.15 -5.26 14.78
CA PHE A 96 -11.14 -4.58 15.57
C PHE A 96 -11.63 -4.26 16.98
N ARG A 97 -10.72 -4.31 17.95
CA ARG A 97 -10.89 -3.69 19.27
C ARG A 97 -9.87 -2.58 19.47
N ASN A 98 -10.22 -1.60 20.30
CA ASN A 98 -9.32 -0.52 20.70
C ASN A 98 -8.66 0.18 19.50
N PHE A 99 -9.41 0.34 18.42
CA PHE A 99 -8.99 1.00 17.19
C PHE A 99 -10.03 2.05 16.80
N TYR A 100 -9.66 3.01 15.93
CA TYR A 100 -10.54 4.14 15.61
C TYR A 100 -11.84 3.72 14.87
N THR A 101 -11.89 2.49 14.34
CA THR A 101 -13.11 1.83 13.87
C THR A 101 -13.22 0.42 14.46
N ASN A 102 -14.45 -0.10 14.58
CA ASN A 102 -14.72 -1.46 15.06
C ASN A 102 -14.55 -2.54 13.98
N TYR A 103 -14.47 -2.15 12.71
CA TYR A 103 -14.17 -3.05 11.61
C TYR A 103 -13.55 -2.30 10.43
N GLY A 104 -13.00 -3.06 9.49
CA GLY A 104 -12.49 -2.55 8.22
C GLY A 104 -12.54 -3.61 7.13
N ARG A 105 -12.25 -3.21 5.90
CA ARG A 105 -12.07 -4.14 4.77
C ARG A 105 -10.81 -3.81 3.97
N PRO A 106 -9.61 -3.93 4.58
CA PRO A 106 -8.39 -3.33 4.03
C PRO A 106 -8.09 -3.79 2.62
N TYR A 107 -8.15 -5.10 2.37
CA TYR A 107 -7.87 -5.65 1.05
C TYR A 107 -8.92 -5.25 0.00
N GLN A 108 -10.22 -5.35 0.33
CA GLN A 108 -11.29 -4.96 -0.60
C GLN A 108 -11.24 -3.45 -0.92
N GLN A 109 -10.79 -2.61 0.03
CA GLN A 109 -10.55 -1.19 -0.23
C GLN A 109 -9.44 -0.99 -1.26
N ALA A 110 -8.27 -1.63 -1.06
CA ALA A 110 -7.16 -1.58 -2.01
C ALA A 110 -7.54 -2.10 -3.40
N GLU A 111 -8.29 -3.20 -3.46
CA GLU A 111 -8.74 -3.83 -4.71
C GLU A 111 -9.70 -2.90 -5.49
N ASN A 112 -10.67 -2.30 -4.80
CA ASN A 112 -11.58 -1.33 -5.42
C ASN A 112 -10.85 -0.10 -5.95
N GLN A 113 -9.81 0.37 -5.26
CA GLN A 113 -8.98 1.48 -5.72
C GLN A 113 -8.15 1.08 -6.94
N LEU A 114 -7.57 -0.13 -6.93
CA LEU A 114 -6.84 -0.69 -8.06
C LEU A 114 -7.72 -0.78 -9.31
N PHE A 115 -8.94 -1.34 -9.20
CA PHE A 115 -9.85 -1.43 -10.34
C PHE A 115 -10.27 -0.07 -10.89
N ALA A 116 -10.42 0.94 -10.03
CA ALA A 116 -10.69 2.30 -10.50
C ALA A 116 -9.53 2.86 -11.34
N LEU A 117 -8.28 2.60 -10.94
CA LEU A 117 -7.08 3.03 -11.65
C LEU A 117 -6.88 2.26 -12.97
N LEU A 118 -7.06 0.93 -12.96
CA LEU A 118 -7.05 0.12 -14.18
C LEU A 118 -8.11 0.59 -15.16
N GLY A 119 -9.29 0.96 -14.67
CA GLY A 119 -10.35 1.58 -15.47
C GLY A 119 -9.97 2.95 -16.07
N TYR A 120 -8.96 3.66 -15.54
CA TYR A 120 -8.39 4.83 -16.21
C TYR A 120 -7.45 4.41 -17.34
N CYS A 121 -6.58 3.43 -17.11
CA CYS A 121 -5.69 2.88 -18.13
C CYS A 121 -6.48 2.33 -19.32
N ASP A 122 -7.59 1.64 -19.08
CA ASP A 122 -8.43 1.04 -20.13
C ASP A 122 -9.19 2.05 -20.99
N ARG A 123 -9.31 3.30 -20.53
CA ARG A 123 -9.86 4.39 -21.34
C ARG A 123 -8.85 4.93 -22.34
N GLU A 124 -7.56 4.72 -22.11
CA GLU A 124 -6.49 5.10 -23.04
C GLU A 124 -6.25 3.95 -24.04
N PRO A 125 -6.53 4.13 -25.34
CA PRO A 125 -6.48 3.04 -26.31
C PRO A 125 -5.13 2.32 -26.39
N THR A 126 -4.04 3.03 -26.12
CA THR A 126 -2.68 2.46 -26.16
C THR A 126 -2.36 1.56 -24.97
N LEU A 127 -3.04 1.75 -23.83
CA LEU A 127 -2.84 1.03 -22.57
C LEU A 127 -3.90 -0.03 -22.28
N ARG A 128 -5.01 0.00 -23.02
CA ARG A 128 -6.16 -0.87 -22.81
C ARG A 128 -5.78 -2.35 -22.77
N TYR A 129 -6.15 -3.01 -21.67
CA TYR A 129 -5.84 -4.41 -21.34
C TYR A 129 -4.35 -4.78 -21.28
N LYS A 130 -3.44 -3.79 -21.25
CA LYS A 130 -1.99 -4.02 -21.18
C LYS A 130 -1.40 -3.76 -19.80
N VAL A 131 -2.12 -3.06 -18.94
CA VAL A 131 -1.65 -2.71 -17.59
C VAL A 131 -2.13 -3.77 -16.61
N THR A 132 -1.19 -4.47 -15.97
CA THR A 132 -1.49 -5.38 -14.86
C THR A 132 -1.58 -4.62 -13.54
N GLY A 133 -2.18 -5.25 -12.54
CA GLY A 133 -2.37 -4.63 -11.24
C GLY A 133 -2.33 -5.63 -10.10
N ARG A 134 -1.93 -5.18 -8.91
CA ARG A 134 -2.07 -5.95 -7.65
C ARG A 134 -2.40 -5.04 -6.47
N ALA A 135 -3.22 -5.56 -5.56
CA ALA A 135 -3.55 -4.95 -4.29
C ALA A 135 -2.81 -5.67 -3.16
N ILE A 136 -2.34 -4.92 -2.17
CA ILE A 136 -1.55 -5.42 -1.05
C ILE A 136 -2.02 -4.73 0.23
N VAL A 137 -2.03 -5.44 1.34
CA VAL A 137 -2.18 -4.85 2.68
C VAL A 137 -0.82 -4.76 3.36
N ALA A 138 -0.44 -3.61 3.90
CA ALA A 138 0.75 -3.49 4.74
C ALA A 138 0.34 -3.42 6.22
N LEU A 139 1.01 -4.21 7.06
CA LEU A 139 0.80 -4.26 8.51
C LEU A 139 2.12 -3.92 9.23
N PRO A 140 2.47 -2.63 9.38
CA PRO A 140 3.81 -2.24 9.81
C PRO A 140 4.14 -2.50 11.29
N LEU A 141 3.14 -2.91 12.06
CA LEU A 141 3.20 -3.21 13.50
C LEU A 141 2.87 -4.68 13.83
N ILE A 142 2.82 -5.56 12.81
CA ILE A 142 2.55 -6.99 12.96
C ILE A 142 3.65 -7.76 12.26
N ALA A 143 4.34 -8.62 13.00
CA ALA A 143 5.28 -9.59 12.46
C ALA A 143 4.54 -10.76 11.79
N GLU A 144 5.18 -11.38 10.80
CA GLU A 144 4.60 -12.51 10.06
C GLU A 144 4.29 -13.68 11.01
N ALA A 145 5.19 -13.96 11.96
CA ALA A 145 5.00 -15.01 12.96
C ALA A 145 3.76 -14.79 13.84
N GLN A 146 3.46 -13.54 14.22
CA GLN A 146 2.27 -13.21 15.01
C GLN A 146 0.98 -13.48 14.23
N TRP A 147 0.98 -13.18 12.93
CA TRP A 147 -0.13 -13.48 12.04
C TRP A 147 -0.34 -14.98 11.88
N GLN A 148 0.77 -15.73 11.79
CA GLN A 148 0.73 -17.18 11.69
C GLN A 148 0.22 -17.84 12.98
N GLU A 149 0.67 -17.39 14.15
CA GLU A 149 0.23 -17.87 15.46
C GLU A 149 -1.28 -17.69 15.68
N LYS A 150 -1.87 -16.60 15.16
CA LYS A 150 -3.33 -16.40 15.16
C LYS A 150 -4.10 -17.31 14.19
N GLY A 151 -3.41 -18.07 13.34
CA GLY A 151 -4.04 -18.91 12.31
C GLY A 151 -4.60 -18.12 11.13
N PHE A 152 -4.42 -16.79 11.06
CA PHE A 152 -5.02 -15.96 10.02
C PHE A 152 -4.47 -16.25 8.62
N HIS A 153 -3.25 -16.78 8.51
CA HIS A 153 -2.65 -17.24 7.26
C HIS A 153 -3.40 -18.42 6.60
N GLN A 154 -4.20 -19.17 7.35
CA GLN A 154 -4.94 -20.35 6.84
C GLN A 154 -6.31 -19.97 6.27
N LEU A 155 -6.73 -18.71 6.42
CA LEU A 155 -8.02 -18.25 5.92
C LEU A 155 -8.00 -18.24 4.38
N PRO A 156 -9.04 -18.78 3.70
CA PRO A 156 -9.10 -18.82 2.24
C PRO A 156 -9.03 -17.45 1.56
N CYS A 157 -9.36 -16.40 2.30
CA CYS A 157 -9.39 -15.01 1.85
C CYS A 157 -8.17 -14.21 2.35
N CYS A 158 -7.11 -14.87 2.83
CA CYS A 158 -5.92 -14.17 3.31
C CYS A 158 -5.29 -13.38 2.15
N PRO A 159 -5.23 -12.05 2.25
CA PRO A 159 -4.67 -11.23 1.18
C PRO A 159 -3.15 -11.34 1.12
N PRO A 160 -2.51 -10.86 0.05
CA PRO A 160 -1.09 -10.55 0.05
C PRO A 160 -0.79 -9.48 1.12
N ILE A 161 0.09 -9.80 2.07
CA ILE A 161 0.42 -8.92 3.20
C ILE A 161 1.92 -8.61 3.23
N LEU A 162 2.26 -7.34 3.46
CA LEU A 162 3.60 -6.89 3.84
C LEU A 162 3.67 -6.71 5.36
N PHE A 163 4.36 -7.63 6.03
CA PHE A 163 4.54 -7.60 7.48
C PHE A 163 5.68 -6.68 7.91
N GLN A 164 5.68 -6.33 9.21
CA GLN A 164 6.69 -5.52 9.86
C GLN A 164 8.12 -5.98 9.56
N ASP A 165 8.36 -7.30 9.57
CA ASP A 165 9.70 -7.86 9.40
C ASP A 165 10.29 -7.55 8.02
N ARG A 166 9.44 -7.50 6.98
CA ARG A 166 9.84 -7.16 5.61
C ARG A 166 10.02 -5.66 5.43
N LEU A 167 9.26 -4.85 6.16
CA LEU A 167 9.35 -3.39 6.14
C LEU A 167 10.55 -2.84 6.94
N LEU A 168 11.13 -3.65 7.83
CA LEU A 168 12.33 -3.28 8.60
C LEU A 168 13.64 -3.77 7.97
N GLN A 169 13.56 -4.69 7.01
CA GLN A 169 14.72 -5.14 6.25
C GLN A 169 15.10 -4.05 5.26
N ARG A 170 16.00 -3.14 5.67
CA ARG A 170 16.77 -2.35 4.70
C ARG A 170 17.46 -3.33 3.76
N SER A 171 17.39 -3.04 2.46
CA SER A 171 18.19 -3.72 1.45
C SER A 171 19.64 -3.72 1.91
N ARG A 172 20.12 -4.86 2.40
CA ARG A 172 21.55 -5.14 2.42
C ARG A 172 21.92 -5.26 0.95
N GLY A 173 22.33 -4.14 0.37
CA GLY A 173 22.94 -4.13 -0.95
C GLY A 173 24.08 -5.13 -0.98
N ALA A 174 24.14 -5.85 -2.10
CA ALA A 174 25.16 -6.81 -2.49
C ALA A 174 26.54 -6.57 -1.84
N GLU A 175 27.03 -7.60 -1.15
CA GLU A 175 28.46 -7.90 -1.09
C GLU A 175 28.82 -8.78 -2.30
#